data_AF-A0A0D2WTS9-F1
#
_entry.id   AF-A0A0D2WTS9-F1
#
_cell.length_a   1.000
_cell.length_b   1.000
_cell.length_c   1.000
_cell.angle_alpha   90.00
_cell.angle_beta   90.00
_cell.angle_gamma   90.00
#
_symmetry.space_group_name_H-M   'P 1'
#
loop_
_entity.id
_entity.type
_entity.pdbx_description
1 polymer ?
#
loop_
_entity_poly.entity_id
_entity_poly.type
_entity_poly.pdbx_seq_one_letter_code
_entity_poly.pdbx_strand_id
1 'polypeptide(L)'
;MFRLNTIPVGFQLDNTTLRSAVDDIDLILESPACNAALNASLVAADCTATVEAFLELLRERANLKDEGEPITFWTMPDAWGTLDRVIVQNLSLNFNVTCPVSQTLGVDETMDAMVEVTKQSYIARKPFIQYWTKPHYVFADVSPARLHRVQLPEFDSTCNASSSAYRCGYEDQRVVKMMSSKLPSKNSVAADFVDHFSYTSQDQSNILGQMVFNGKSLEEATCEWVIANFAAMEPNLPDPSRLVTPTKVSPALRIAFIVVAAAELALFVLFIFGVIHYRRVRAVLSGSPKFLFLMLIGASWSMFWVILNYQEEVTPNLCIARVWARHLGFAIIFAAIFLKTWRIASVFNIKSSKGGQLTDRVLLYRFLLIVGYATVNLVAWSVSTPPTTGTVVSNNESYLVCEVTWWDNAIYIEELVAMVALGLLCYRVRKAPSAFNESKHIGLAVYNWIVMGIILQIILNSTTGTADFFFAIQSLEVLVPVPIAVMILMAPKFYLILRGKGNDVATSSYRGSNPNGSHPKTPSANAGGSGSNQKSGDMEMSSGNESENGRTAQLSGKAAVQEIRSLRNENTRLLKEVEAMRTQLLRMHNPHNGNAV
;
A
#
# COMPACT_ATOMS: atom_id res chain seq x y z
N MET A 1 41.37 49.66 9.92
CA MET A 1 40.30 48.79 10.48
C MET A 1 39.69 49.50 11.68
N PHE A 2 38.40 49.36 11.93
CA PHE A 2 37.63 50.36 12.69
C PHE A 2 37.03 49.82 13.98
N ARG A 3 36.84 50.69 14.98
CA ARG A 3 36.17 50.31 16.22
C ARG A 3 34.65 50.27 16.05
N LEU A 4 34.06 49.08 16.21
CA LEU A 4 32.62 48.80 16.07
C LEU A 4 31.75 49.43 17.18
N ASN A 5 32.35 49.96 18.24
CA ASN A 5 31.65 50.60 19.35
C ASN A 5 30.98 51.93 18.99
N THR A 6 31.34 52.52 17.84
CA THR A 6 30.76 53.76 17.30
C THR A 6 29.58 53.51 16.35
N ILE A 7 29.31 52.24 16.00
CA ILE A 7 28.26 51.84 15.08
C ILE A 7 26.94 51.65 15.84
N PRO A 8 25.83 52.32 15.44
CA PRO A 8 24.53 52.16 16.08
C PRO A 8 24.04 50.71 16.08
N VAL A 9 23.26 50.33 17.09
CA VAL A 9 22.62 49.01 17.15
C VAL A 9 21.63 48.88 15.98
N GLY A 10 21.87 47.94 15.06
CA GLY A 10 21.00 47.70 13.88
C GLY A 10 21.53 48.26 12.55
N PHE A 11 22.73 48.87 12.52
CA PHE A 11 23.34 49.29 11.27
C PHE A 11 23.81 48.07 10.46
N GLN A 12 23.15 47.80 9.34
CA GLN A 12 23.62 46.88 8.31
C GLN A 12 24.09 47.71 7.12
N LEU A 13 25.35 47.54 6.69
CA LEU A 13 25.69 47.88 5.32
C LEU A 13 24.97 46.86 4.45
N ASP A 14 23.92 47.28 3.74
CA ASP A 14 23.28 46.38 2.81
C ASP A 14 24.26 46.01 1.67
N ASN A 15 24.05 44.83 1.09
CA ASN A 15 24.94 44.31 0.04
C ASN A 15 24.96 45.23 -1.21
N THR A 16 23.94 46.05 -1.37
CA THR A 16 23.79 47.08 -2.41
C THR A 16 24.71 48.28 -2.18
N THR A 17 24.93 48.68 -0.93
CA THR A 17 25.82 49.79 -0.54
C THR A 17 27.28 49.36 -0.69
N LEU A 18 27.59 48.10 -0.36
CA LEU A 18 28.94 47.55 -0.55
C LEU A 18 29.25 47.36 -2.05
N ARG A 19 28.29 46.88 -2.85
CA ARG A 19 28.44 46.80 -4.31
C ARG A 19 28.58 48.19 -4.93
N SER A 20 27.76 49.16 -4.52
CA SER A 20 27.86 50.55 -4.99
C SER A 20 29.25 51.14 -4.69
N ALA A 21 29.84 50.83 -3.53
CA ALA A 21 31.19 51.29 -3.19
C ALA A 21 32.29 50.66 -4.05
N VAL A 22 32.12 49.40 -4.49
CA VAL A 22 33.04 48.74 -5.43
C VAL A 22 32.90 49.31 -6.83
N ASP A 23 31.66 49.50 -7.30
CA ASP A 23 31.37 50.12 -8.60
C ASP A 23 31.92 51.55 -8.67
N ASP A 24 31.86 52.30 -7.57
CA ASP A 24 32.45 53.64 -7.45
C ASP A 24 33.99 53.62 -7.47
N ILE A 25 34.64 52.59 -6.92
CA ILE A 25 36.09 52.41 -7.01
C ILE A 25 36.51 52.14 -8.46
N ASP A 26 35.79 51.27 -9.16
CA ASP A 26 36.07 50.96 -10.56
C ASP A 26 35.90 52.21 -11.44
N LEU A 27 34.86 53.02 -11.19
CA LEU A 27 34.68 54.33 -11.83
C LEU A 27 35.83 55.31 -11.54
N ILE A 28 36.38 55.32 -10.32
CA ILE A 28 37.54 56.14 -9.96
C ILE A 28 38.79 55.66 -10.70
N LEU A 29 39.01 54.35 -10.79
CA LEU A 29 40.14 53.76 -11.51
C LEU A 29 40.09 54.05 -13.02
N GLU A 30 38.90 54.11 -13.60
CA GLU A 30 38.69 54.50 -15.01
C GLU A 30 38.76 56.01 -15.26
N SER A 31 38.70 56.82 -14.20
CA SER A 31 38.66 58.28 -14.29
C SER A 31 40.01 58.90 -14.75
N PRO A 32 40.01 60.17 -15.22
CA PRO A 32 41.23 60.88 -15.58
C PRO A 32 42.23 61.06 -14.43
N ALA A 33 41.83 60.77 -13.17
CA ALA A 33 42.69 60.81 -11.99
C ALA A 33 43.48 59.50 -11.76
N CYS A 34 43.09 58.41 -12.43
CA CYS A 34 43.77 57.10 -12.32
C CYS A 34 44.16 56.49 -13.66
N ASN A 35 43.68 57.05 -14.77
CA ASN A 35 43.94 56.55 -16.11
C ASN A 35 44.97 57.42 -16.86
N ALA A 36 46.20 56.91 -16.96
CA ALA A 36 47.30 57.58 -17.66
C ALA A 36 47.05 57.78 -19.17
N ALA A 37 46.14 57.02 -19.78
CA ALA A 37 45.77 57.21 -21.19
C ALA A 37 44.85 58.43 -21.40
N LEU A 38 44.15 58.87 -20.35
CA LEU A 38 43.27 60.05 -20.36
C LEU A 38 43.96 61.32 -19.86
N ASN A 39 45.04 61.20 -19.07
CA ASN A 39 45.84 62.33 -18.58
C ASN A 39 47.33 61.98 -18.57
N ALA A 40 48.08 62.53 -19.53
CA ALA A 40 49.51 62.24 -19.71
C ALA A 40 50.44 62.83 -18.63
N SER A 41 49.92 63.69 -17.73
CA SER A 41 50.66 64.26 -16.59
C SER A 41 50.49 63.50 -15.27
N LEU A 42 49.78 62.37 -15.29
CA LEU A 42 49.44 61.61 -14.09
C LEU A 42 50.63 60.82 -13.53
N VAL A 43 50.86 60.90 -12.22
CA VAL A 43 51.82 60.05 -11.50
C VAL A 43 51.06 59.01 -10.68
N ALA A 44 51.61 57.80 -10.48
CA ALA A 44 50.96 56.74 -9.69
C ALA A 44 50.48 57.21 -8.30
N ALA A 45 51.18 58.18 -7.70
CA ALA A 45 50.81 58.79 -6.42
C ALA A 45 49.47 59.54 -6.46
N ASP A 46 49.09 60.13 -7.60
CA ASP A 46 47.84 60.89 -7.73
C ASP A 46 46.61 59.97 -7.70
N CYS A 47 46.73 58.79 -8.33
CA CYS A 47 45.69 57.77 -8.28
C CYS A 47 45.57 57.16 -6.88
N THR A 48 46.70 56.85 -6.24
CA THR A 48 46.71 56.34 -4.86
C THR A 48 46.04 57.33 -3.90
N ALA A 49 46.37 58.62 -4.00
CA ALA A 49 45.74 59.65 -3.17
C ALA A 49 44.22 59.77 -3.40
N THR A 50 43.76 59.61 -4.66
CA THR A 50 42.33 59.68 -5.01
C THR A 50 41.54 58.49 -4.44
N VAL A 51 42.10 57.29 -4.54
CA VAL A 51 41.49 56.07 -3.95
C VAL A 51 41.51 56.15 -2.42
N GLU A 52 42.59 56.64 -1.82
CA GLU A 52 42.68 56.84 -0.37
C GLU A 52 41.64 57.85 0.13
N ALA A 53 41.46 58.98 -0.55
CA ALA A 53 40.46 59.98 -0.21
C ALA A 53 39.02 59.43 -0.33
N PHE A 54 38.73 58.61 -1.33
CA PHE A 54 37.43 57.95 -1.45
C PHE A 54 37.18 56.93 -0.34
N LEU A 55 38.19 56.14 0.00
CA LEU A 55 38.12 55.23 1.15
C LEU A 55 37.91 56.01 2.45
N GLU A 56 38.57 57.15 2.64
CA GLU A 56 38.33 58.05 3.78
C GLU A 56 36.91 58.61 3.81
N LEU A 57 36.35 59.00 2.66
CA LEU A 57 34.96 59.45 2.56
C LEU A 57 33.96 58.35 2.95
N LEU A 58 34.16 57.13 2.46
CA LEU A 58 33.34 55.97 2.83
C LEU A 58 33.45 55.66 4.32
N ARG A 59 34.67 55.76 4.86
CA ARG A 59 34.93 55.59 6.30
C ARG A 59 34.21 56.65 7.12
N GLU A 60 34.29 57.92 6.73
CA GLU A 60 33.61 59.03 7.40
C GLU A 60 32.08 58.87 7.36
N ARG A 61 31.52 58.53 6.18
CA ARG A 61 30.08 58.25 6.03
C ARG A 61 29.61 57.07 6.88
N ALA A 62 30.45 56.05 7.03
CA ALA A 62 30.16 54.90 7.88
C ALA A 62 30.52 55.14 9.37
N ASN A 63 30.95 56.36 9.74
CA ASN A 63 31.43 56.73 11.07
C ASN A 63 32.57 55.84 11.59
N LEU A 64 33.39 55.36 10.67
CA LEU A 64 34.51 54.45 10.88
C LEU A 64 35.80 55.26 11.05
N LYS A 65 36.14 55.65 12.29
CA LYS A 65 37.39 56.38 12.57
C LYS A 65 38.57 55.43 12.71
N ASP A 66 39.66 55.69 11.98
CA ASP A 66 40.95 55.04 12.20
C ASP A 66 41.73 55.86 13.24
N GLU A 67 41.89 55.31 14.44
CA GLU A 67 42.54 56.02 15.56
C GLU A 67 44.05 55.72 15.64
N GLY A 68 44.62 54.98 14.68
CA GLY A 68 46.06 54.63 14.66
C GLY A 68 46.49 53.63 15.74
N GLU A 69 45.65 53.37 16.74
CA GLU A 69 45.85 52.37 17.78
C GLU A 69 45.75 50.94 17.21
N PRO A 70 46.73 50.06 17.47
CA PRO A 70 46.72 48.70 16.96
C PRO A 70 45.54 47.90 17.53
N ILE A 71 44.77 47.24 16.66
CA ILE A 71 43.71 46.33 17.09
C ILE A 71 44.35 45.11 17.74
N THR A 72 43.74 44.63 18.84
CA THR A 72 44.20 43.42 19.50
C THR A 72 43.91 42.20 18.63
N PHE A 73 44.97 41.48 18.27
CA PHE A 73 44.89 40.14 17.70
C PHE A 73 45.10 39.14 18.83
N TRP A 74 44.10 38.32 19.13
CA TRP A 74 44.21 37.24 20.09
C TRP A 74 44.80 35.99 19.45
N THR A 75 46.04 35.69 19.83
CA THR A 75 46.74 34.44 19.50
C THR A 75 46.43 33.36 20.53
N MET A 76 46.72 32.12 20.17
CA MET A 76 46.77 30.98 21.10
C MET A 76 48.09 30.95 21.89
N PRO A 77 48.21 30.09 22.92
CA PRO A 77 49.46 29.95 23.68
C PRO A 77 50.67 29.66 22.79
N ASP A 78 51.81 30.33 23.05
CA ASP A 78 53.00 30.27 22.19
C ASP A 78 53.55 28.83 22.06
N ALA A 79 53.30 27.97 23.06
CA ALA A 79 53.65 26.55 23.04
C ALA A 79 53.00 25.76 21.89
N TRP A 80 51.93 26.28 21.28
CA TRP A 80 51.22 25.63 20.17
C TRP A 80 51.79 26.04 18.80
N GLY A 81 52.80 26.92 18.77
CA GLY A 81 53.55 27.27 17.56
C GLY A 81 52.71 28.00 16.50
N THR A 82 51.84 28.93 16.90
CA THR A 82 51.00 29.68 15.95
C THR A 82 51.84 30.61 15.05
N LEU A 83 51.39 30.79 13.80
CA LEU A 83 52.03 31.68 12.82
C LEU A 83 51.58 33.14 12.95
N ASP A 84 50.74 33.45 13.93
CA ASP A 84 50.04 34.73 14.08
C ASP A 84 51.02 35.93 14.09
N ARG A 85 52.09 35.83 14.88
CA ARG A 85 53.11 36.89 14.97
C ARG A 85 53.90 37.05 13.67
N VAL A 86 54.24 35.94 13.02
CA VAL A 86 54.98 35.92 11.75
C VAL A 86 54.15 36.56 10.64
N ILE A 87 52.87 36.19 10.53
CA ILE A 87 51.92 36.75 9.56
C ILE A 87 51.77 38.24 9.76
N VAL A 88 51.52 38.69 10.99
CA VAL A 88 51.36 40.12 11.30
C VAL A 88 52.61 40.91 10.96
N GLN A 89 53.80 40.41 11.33
CA GLN A 89 55.07 41.07 11.05
C GLN A 89 55.39 41.15 9.55
N ASN A 90 55.31 40.03 8.83
CA ASN A 90 55.74 39.96 7.43
C ASN A 90 54.75 40.62 6.46
N LEU A 91 53.46 40.68 6.83
CA LEU A 91 52.46 41.44 6.09
C LEU A 91 52.40 42.91 6.52
N SER A 92 53.21 43.33 7.49
CA SER A 92 53.25 44.70 8.02
C SER A 92 51.87 45.17 8.51
N LEU A 93 51.15 44.29 9.19
CA LEU A 93 49.82 44.58 9.74
C LEU A 93 49.93 45.31 11.08
N ASN A 94 49.16 46.37 11.28
CA ASN A 94 49.15 47.15 12.52
C ASN A 94 48.30 46.48 13.62
N PHE A 95 48.69 45.28 14.07
CA PHE A 95 48.02 44.56 15.16
C PHE A 95 48.92 44.32 16.36
N ASN A 96 48.31 44.35 17.55
CA ASN A 96 48.96 43.95 18.79
C ASN A 96 48.61 42.49 19.10
N VAL A 97 49.56 41.57 18.89
CA VAL A 97 49.36 40.13 19.06
C VAL A 97 49.57 39.73 20.52
N THR A 98 48.49 39.32 21.18
CA THR A 98 48.49 38.96 22.61
C THR A 98 47.69 37.69 22.87
N CYS A 99 48.07 36.89 23.86
CA CYS A 99 47.27 35.75 24.32
C CYS A 99 46.40 36.23 25.49
N PRO A 100 45.06 36.27 25.37
CA PRO A 100 44.19 36.84 26.41
C PRO A 100 43.91 35.87 27.57
N VAL A 101 44.35 34.62 27.46
CA VAL A 101 44.14 33.54 28.44
C VAL A 101 45.47 33.07 29.03
N SER A 102 45.41 32.38 30.17
CA SER A 102 46.61 31.86 30.83
C SER A 102 47.31 30.80 29.98
N GLN A 103 48.63 30.92 29.83
CA GLN A 103 49.46 29.97 29.07
C GLN A 103 49.65 28.61 29.78
N THR A 104 49.18 28.47 31.02
CA THR A 104 49.30 27.23 31.81
C THR A 104 48.09 26.32 31.74
N LEU A 105 47.01 26.74 31.07
CA LEU A 105 45.77 25.98 30.96
C LEU A 105 45.94 24.76 30.05
N GLY A 106 45.13 23.72 30.27
CA GLY A 106 45.00 22.62 29.33
C GLY A 106 44.38 23.07 27.99
N VAL A 107 44.38 22.19 26.98
CA VAL A 107 43.85 22.50 25.64
C VAL A 107 42.37 22.90 25.71
N ASP A 108 41.54 22.08 26.34
CA ASP A 108 40.09 22.30 26.41
C ASP A 108 39.75 23.55 27.23
N GLU A 109 40.39 23.73 28.38
CA GLU A 109 40.23 24.91 29.25
C GLU A 109 40.66 26.20 28.53
N THR A 110 41.71 26.13 27.71
CA THR A 110 42.16 27.25 26.87
C THR A 110 41.10 27.60 25.84
N MET A 111 40.52 26.61 25.14
CA MET A 111 39.48 26.85 24.13
C MET A 111 38.23 27.47 24.75
N ASP A 112 37.76 26.95 25.88
CA ASP A 112 36.59 27.48 26.58
C ASP A 112 36.81 28.91 27.07
N ALA A 113 37.98 29.19 27.65
CA ALA A 113 38.36 30.54 28.07
C ALA A 113 38.44 31.50 26.87
N MET A 114 38.97 31.04 25.72
CA MET A 114 39.03 31.83 24.49
C MET A 114 37.63 32.12 23.94
N VAL A 115 36.69 31.18 24.01
CA VAL A 115 35.30 31.44 23.60
C VAL A 115 34.63 32.45 24.53
N GLU A 116 34.86 32.36 25.85
CA GLU A 116 34.27 33.33 26.78
C GLU A 116 34.82 34.75 26.53
N VAL A 117 36.12 34.90 26.30
CA VAL A 117 36.72 36.18 25.90
C VAL A 117 36.11 36.72 24.60
N THR A 118 35.94 35.84 23.60
CA THR A 118 35.29 36.16 22.32
C THR A 118 33.88 36.70 22.55
N LYS A 119 33.09 35.96 23.33
CA LYS A 119 31.69 36.26 23.62
C LYS A 119 31.54 37.57 24.37
N GLN A 120 32.30 37.78 25.44
CA GLN A 120 32.26 39.02 26.23
C GLN A 120 32.62 40.23 25.37
N SER A 121 33.62 40.10 24.52
CA SER A 121 34.09 41.20 23.68
C SER A 121 33.14 41.49 22.52
N TYR A 122 32.53 40.45 21.95
CA TYR A 122 31.48 40.58 20.95
C TYR A 122 30.25 41.30 21.53
N ILE A 123 29.78 40.90 22.72
CA ILE A 123 28.67 41.58 23.42
C ILE A 123 29.03 43.03 23.74
N ALA A 124 30.27 43.28 24.18
CA ALA A 124 30.78 44.62 24.47
C ALA A 124 31.10 45.46 23.22
N ARG A 125 30.90 44.93 22.00
CA ARG A 125 31.24 45.57 20.72
C ARG A 125 32.68 46.08 20.64
N LYS A 126 33.60 45.39 21.32
CA LYS A 126 35.03 45.68 21.22
C LYS A 126 35.56 45.03 19.94
N PRO A 127 36.27 45.75 19.06
CA PRO A 127 36.88 45.14 17.89
C PRO A 127 38.00 44.20 18.32
N PHE A 128 38.02 43.00 17.77
CA PHE A 128 39.08 42.03 17.97
C PHE A 128 39.28 41.20 16.71
N ILE A 129 40.46 40.60 16.60
CA ILE A 129 40.75 39.57 15.62
C ILE A 129 41.28 38.38 16.39
N GLN A 130 40.94 37.17 15.95
CA GLN A 130 41.36 35.97 16.63
C GLN A 130 41.57 34.84 15.64
N TYR A 131 42.59 34.03 15.91
CA TYR A 131 42.80 32.76 15.24
C TYR A 131 41.79 31.72 15.74
N TRP A 132 41.05 31.09 14.82
CA TRP A 132 40.10 30.01 15.13
C TRP A 132 40.14 28.94 14.04
N THR A 133 39.96 27.69 14.44
CA THR A 133 39.86 26.54 13.53
C THR A 133 38.39 26.19 13.26
N LYS A 134 38.12 25.62 12.09
CA LYS A 134 36.83 25.00 11.76
C LYS A 134 37.05 23.50 11.54
N PRO A 135 36.14 22.63 11.99
CA PRO A 135 34.89 22.91 12.70
C PRO A 135 35.10 23.30 14.17
N HIS A 136 34.22 24.15 14.72
CA HIS A 136 34.23 24.54 16.13
C HIS A 136 32.86 25.10 16.56
N TYR A 137 32.43 24.84 17.80
CA TYR A 137 31.10 25.23 18.28
C TYR A 137 30.86 26.75 18.28
N VAL A 138 31.91 27.58 18.33
CA VAL A 138 31.80 29.05 18.19
C VAL A 138 31.20 29.48 16.84
N PHE A 139 31.28 28.63 15.81
CA PHE A 139 30.68 28.85 14.48
C PHE A 139 29.31 28.17 14.32
N ALA A 140 28.77 27.57 15.38
CA ALA A 140 27.43 27.01 15.36
C ALA A 140 26.37 28.10 15.14
N ASP A 141 25.25 27.72 14.52
CA ASP A 141 24.11 28.62 14.33
C ASP A 141 23.54 29.11 15.67
N VAL A 142 23.64 28.30 16.72
CA VAL A 142 23.24 28.67 18.09
C VAL A 142 24.27 29.52 18.83
N SER A 143 25.46 29.76 18.27
CA SER A 143 26.50 30.57 18.90
C SER A 143 26.04 32.02 19.12
N PRO A 144 26.32 32.63 20.28
CA PRO A 144 26.00 34.02 20.56
C PRO A 144 26.90 35.01 19.79
N ALA A 145 27.98 34.55 19.17
CA ALA A 145 28.89 35.36 18.38
C ALA A 145 28.80 35.00 16.89
N ARG A 146 28.78 36.02 16.01
CA ARG A 146 28.86 35.85 14.55
C ARG A 146 30.23 36.31 14.08
N LEU A 147 31.13 35.34 13.92
CA LEU A 147 32.50 35.58 13.48
C LEU A 147 32.59 35.47 11.95
N HIS A 148 33.31 36.40 11.34
CA HIS A 148 33.59 36.43 9.90
C HIS A 148 35.08 36.17 9.64
N ARG A 149 35.39 35.41 8.58
CA ARG A 149 36.77 35.14 8.18
C ARG A 149 37.40 36.43 7.64
N VAL A 150 38.54 36.82 8.20
CA VAL A 150 39.40 37.84 7.60
C VAL A 150 40.20 37.17 6.49
N GLN A 151 40.09 37.67 5.26
CA GLN A 151 40.81 37.11 4.13
C GLN A 151 42.31 37.49 4.22
N LEU A 152 43.15 36.47 4.24
CA LEU A 152 44.61 36.59 4.11
C LEU A 152 45.03 36.08 2.71
N PRO A 153 46.25 36.37 2.24
CA PRO A 153 46.78 35.76 1.02
C PRO A 153 46.66 34.24 1.08
N GLU A 154 46.28 33.59 -0.02
CA GLU A 154 46.11 32.14 -0.01
C GLU A 154 47.44 31.42 0.25
N PHE A 155 47.35 30.27 0.90
CA PHE A 155 48.51 29.40 1.09
C PHE A 155 48.76 28.59 -0.19
N ASP A 156 50.00 28.61 -0.68
CA ASP A 156 50.45 27.86 -1.84
C ASP A 156 51.79 27.13 -1.58
N SER A 157 52.30 26.40 -2.58
CA SER A 157 53.54 25.62 -2.46
C SER A 157 54.81 26.46 -2.23
N THR A 158 54.74 27.78 -2.37
CA THR A 158 55.87 28.71 -2.14
C THR A 158 55.91 29.24 -0.70
N CYS A 159 54.84 29.02 0.07
CA CYS A 159 54.69 29.45 1.45
C CYS A 159 55.47 28.56 2.43
N ASN A 160 56.76 28.86 2.62
CA ASN A 160 57.58 28.15 3.62
C ASN A 160 57.47 28.82 5.00
N ALA A 161 56.82 28.16 5.96
CA ALA A 161 56.61 28.66 7.32
C ALA A 161 57.91 28.93 8.10
N SER A 162 59.04 28.32 7.71
CA SER A 162 60.36 28.57 8.31
C SER A 162 61.13 29.72 7.65
N SER A 163 60.59 30.31 6.59
CA SER A 163 61.22 31.41 5.86
C SER A 163 60.86 32.75 6.46
N SER A 164 61.84 33.65 6.59
CA SER A 164 61.59 35.07 6.90
C SER A 164 60.79 35.80 5.81
N ALA A 165 60.60 35.18 4.64
CA ALA A 165 59.80 35.71 3.54
C ALA A 165 58.33 35.22 3.53
N TYR A 166 57.86 34.52 4.57
CA TYR A 166 56.49 34.02 4.63
C TYR A 166 55.45 35.16 4.59
N ARG A 167 54.65 35.25 3.52
CA ARG A 167 53.61 36.28 3.34
C ARG A 167 52.23 35.68 3.04
N CYS A 168 52.00 34.44 3.45
CA CYS A 168 50.77 33.71 3.18
C CYS A 168 49.86 33.66 4.41
N GLY A 169 48.59 33.33 4.21
CA GLY A 169 47.66 32.96 5.27
C GLY A 169 47.96 31.55 5.82
N TYR A 170 47.08 31.03 6.66
CA TYR A 170 47.24 29.69 7.22
C TYR A 170 47.03 28.60 6.16
N GLU A 171 47.72 27.46 6.31
CA GLU A 171 47.50 26.28 5.49
C GLU A 171 46.14 25.63 5.83
N ASP A 172 45.31 25.40 4.81
CA ASP A 172 44.04 24.69 4.98
C ASP A 172 44.29 23.18 5.08
N GLN A 173 44.07 22.61 6.27
CA GLN A 173 44.14 21.16 6.49
C GLN A 173 42.91 20.47 5.89
N ARG A 174 43.08 19.81 4.74
CA ARG A 174 42.01 19.04 4.10
C ARG A 174 41.82 17.69 4.80
N VAL A 175 40.66 17.51 5.42
CA VAL A 175 40.22 16.21 5.94
C VAL A 175 39.72 15.36 4.78
N VAL A 176 40.28 14.16 4.63
CA VAL A 176 39.87 13.20 3.61
C VAL A 176 39.02 12.09 4.24
N LYS A 177 37.88 11.81 3.60
CA LYS A 177 37.03 10.68 3.94
C LYS A 177 37.67 9.40 3.38
N MET A 178 37.99 8.45 4.26
CA MET A 178 38.64 7.20 3.88
C MET A 178 37.73 5.99 4.11
N MET A 179 37.70 5.07 3.15
CA MET A 179 37.01 3.79 3.25
C MET A 179 37.99 2.65 2.97
N SER A 180 37.90 1.54 3.72
CA SER A 180 38.71 0.36 3.45
C SER A 180 38.39 -0.22 2.08
N SER A 181 39.42 -0.50 1.27
CA SER A 181 39.27 -1.15 -0.05
C SER A 181 38.62 -2.54 0.02
N LYS A 182 38.60 -3.18 1.20
CA LYS A 182 37.95 -4.48 1.42
C LYS A 182 36.46 -4.36 1.77
N LEU A 183 35.98 -3.18 2.16
CA LEU A 183 34.60 -2.99 2.63
C LEU A 183 33.55 -3.35 1.57
N PRO A 184 33.67 -2.95 0.29
CA PRO A 184 32.69 -3.31 -0.73
C PRO A 184 32.51 -4.82 -0.90
N SER A 185 33.59 -5.59 -0.76
CA SER A 185 33.56 -7.06 -0.87
C SER A 185 32.99 -7.76 0.36
N LYS A 186 33.09 -7.14 1.55
CA LYS A 186 32.63 -7.72 2.82
C LYS A 186 31.21 -7.31 3.17
N ASN A 187 30.86 -6.06 2.88
CA ASN A 187 29.55 -5.49 3.15
C ASN A 187 29.31 -4.34 2.17
N SER A 188 28.67 -4.65 1.04
CA SER A 188 28.37 -3.67 -0.01
C SER A 188 27.41 -2.58 0.47
N VAL A 189 26.53 -2.89 1.42
CA VAL A 189 25.58 -1.93 1.98
C VAL A 189 26.27 -0.86 2.81
N ALA A 190 27.17 -1.29 3.70
CA ALA A 190 27.99 -0.37 4.48
C ALA A 190 28.91 0.46 3.58
N ALA A 191 29.45 -0.14 2.50
CA ALA A 191 30.25 0.60 1.52
C ALA A 191 29.43 1.69 0.82
N ASP A 192 28.22 1.36 0.35
CA ASP A 192 27.35 2.32 -0.32
C ASP A 192 26.90 3.44 0.62
N PHE A 193 26.57 3.12 1.87
CA PHE A 193 26.28 4.14 2.89
C PHE A 193 27.48 5.06 3.10
N VAL A 194 28.66 4.48 3.31
CA VAL A 194 29.88 5.26 3.49
C VAL A 194 30.16 6.07 2.24
N ASP A 195 29.86 5.64 1.03
CA ASP A 195 30.08 6.43 -0.18
C ASP A 195 29.18 7.69 -0.20
N HIS A 196 27.89 7.52 0.02
CA HIS A 196 26.89 8.58 -0.11
C HIS A 196 26.75 9.48 1.13
N PHE A 197 27.15 9.01 2.31
CA PHE A 197 27.01 9.77 3.55
C PHE A 197 27.85 11.07 3.52
N SER A 198 27.19 12.22 3.58
CA SER A 198 27.87 13.52 3.64
C SER A 198 27.75 14.10 5.04
N TYR A 199 28.87 14.64 5.53
CA TYR A 199 28.94 15.25 6.86
C TYR A 199 29.90 16.42 6.82
N THR A 200 29.38 17.64 6.98
CA THR A 200 30.14 18.88 6.78
C THR A 200 30.73 19.42 8.08
N SER A 201 31.68 20.35 7.97
CA SER A 201 32.19 21.09 9.14
C SER A 201 31.12 21.95 9.82
N GLN A 202 30.08 22.37 9.08
CA GLN A 202 28.97 23.13 9.66
C GLN A 202 28.08 22.21 10.51
N ASP A 203 27.80 20.99 10.02
CA ASP A 203 27.07 19.96 10.78
C ASP A 203 27.76 19.66 12.11
N GLN A 204 29.08 19.46 12.05
CA GLN A 204 29.93 19.26 13.24
C GLN A 204 29.84 20.43 14.22
N SER A 205 29.96 21.66 13.71
CA SER A 205 29.89 22.87 14.53
C SER A 205 28.52 23.02 15.20
N ASN A 206 27.44 22.74 14.48
CA ASN A 206 26.08 22.83 14.98
C ASN A 206 25.77 21.79 16.07
N ILE A 207 26.18 20.53 15.89
CA ILE A 207 26.02 19.49 16.91
C ILE A 207 26.78 19.87 18.18
N LEU A 208 28.05 20.28 18.06
CA LEU A 208 28.85 20.74 19.20
C LEU A 208 28.25 21.99 19.87
N GLY A 209 27.70 22.92 19.08
CA GLY A 209 27.03 24.11 19.59
C GLY A 209 25.81 23.81 20.44
N GLN A 210 25.02 22.79 20.08
CA GLN A 210 23.87 22.35 20.89
C GLN A 210 24.32 21.81 22.25
N MET A 211 25.44 21.10 22.30
CA MET A 211 25.99 20.59 23.55
C MET A 211 26.47 21.74 24.45
N VAL A 212 27.26 22.66 23.90
CA VAL A 212 27.89 23.73 24.68
C VAL A 212 26.91 24.83 25.09
N PHE A 213 26.06 25.31 24.18
CA PHE A 213 25.21 26.47 24.45
C PHE A 213 23.82 26.12 24.98
N ASN A 214 23.31 24.93 24.66
CA ASN A 214 21.99 24.48 25.09
C ASN A 214 22.03 23.31 26.08
N GLY A 215 23.23 22.83 26.45
CA GLY A 215 23.40 21.79 27.46
C GLY A 215 22.86 20.41 27.06
N LYS A 216 22.68 20.15 25.75
CA LYS A 216 22.21 18.85 25.25
C LYS A 216 23.30 17.78 25.37
N SER A 217 22.89 16.53 25.53
CA SER A 217 23.80 15.40 25.35
C SER A 217 24.22 15.26 23.87
N LEU A 218 25.33 14.54 23.63
CA LEU A 218 25.78 14.25 22.26
C LEU A 218 24.71 13.47 21.49
N GLU A 219 24.06 12.52 22.13
CA GLU A 219 23.01 11.68 21.55
C GLU A 219 21.79 12.50 21.15
N GLU A 220 21.33 13.41 22.02
CA GLU A 220 20.19 14.29 21.73
C GLU A 220 20.49 15.26 20.58
N ALA A 221 21.66 15.91 20.62
CA ALA A 221 22.09 16.84 19.57
C ALA A 221 22.25 16.12 18.21
N THR A 222 22.81 14.91 18.24
CA THR A 222 22.96 14.09 17.03
C THR A 222 21.60 13.64 16.51
N CYS A 223 20.69 13.20 17.39
CA CYS A 223 19.35 12.77 17.02
C CYS A 223 18.56 13.89 16.33
N GLU A 224 18.60 15.09 16.91
CA GLU A 224 17.96 16.28 16.33
C GLU A 224 18.54 16.61 14.95
N TRP A 225 19.87 16.55 14.80
CA TRP A 225 20.51 16.76 13.51
C TRP A 225 20.11 15.69 12.48
N VAL A 226 20.08 14.42 12.87
CA VAL A 226 19.66 13.32 11.97
C VAL A 226 18.22 13.52 11.52
N ILE A 227 17.30 13.82 12.42
CA ILE A 227 15.88 14.05 12.09
C ILE A 227 15.73 15.24 11.14
N ALA A 228 16.41 16.35 11.43
CA ALA A 228 16.36 17.56 10.60
C ALA A 228 16.90 17.34 9.18
N ASN A 229 17.83 16.40 9.00
CA ASN A 229 18.49 16.13 7.73
C ASN A 229 18.01 14.82 7.06
N PHE A 230 17.10 14.07 7.69
CA PHE A 230 16.68 12.74 7.22
C PHE A 230 16.12 12.80 5.79
N ALA A 231 15.26 13.77 5.48
CA ALA A 231 14.66 13.90 4.15
C ALA A 231 15.71 14.12 3.02
N ALA A 232 16.85 14.73 3.34
CA ALA A 232 17.96 14.90 2.39
C ALA A 232 18.85 13.64 2.30
N MET A 233 18.94 12.87 3.40
CA MET A 233 19.72 11.63 3.46
C MET A 233 18.97 10.43 2.87
N GLU A 234 17.65 10.36 3.03
CA GLU A 234 16.81 9.21 2.70
C GLU A 234 16.98 8.69 1.26
N PRO A 235 17.01 9.54 0.21
CA PRO A 235 17.22 9.07 -1.16
C PRO A 235 18.60 8.42 -1.39
N ASN A 236 19.55 8.72 -0.51
CA ASN A 236 20.94 8.28 -0.58
C ASN A 236 21.23 7.13 0.38
N LEU A 237 20.27 6.71 1.21
CA LEU A 237 20.42 5.56 2.08
C LEU A 237 20.37 4.27 1.25
N PRO A 238 21.15 3.24 1.61
CA PRO A 238 21.07 1.95 0.95
C PRO A 238 19.66 1.35 1.08
N ASP A 239 19.23 0.63 0.05
CA ASP A 239 17.96 -0.10 0.06
C ASP A 239 17.86 -0.97 1.33
N PRO A 240 16.84 -0.74 2.20
CA PRO A 240 16.63 -1.51 3.42
C PRO A 240 16.56 -3.01 3.18
N SER A 241 16.13 -3.44 1.98
CA SER A 241 16.05 -4.85 1.61
C SER A 241 17.40 -5.58 1.61
N ARG A 242 18.50 -4.83 1.42
CA ARG A 242 19.88 -5.36 1.40
C ARG A 242 20.49 -5.58 2.78
N LEU A 243 19.90 -5.00 3.83
CA LEU A 243 20.36 -5.16 5.22
C LEU A 243 19.91 -6.47 5.87
N VAL A 244 19.13 -7.28 5.13
CA VAL A 244 18.29 -8.31 5.70
C VAL A 244 18.47 -9.60 4.90
N THR A 245 18.47 -10.76 5.56
CA THR A 245 18.63 -12.04 4.84
C THR A 245 17.34 -12.39 4.08
N PRO A 246 17.41 -12.62 2.75
CA PRO A 246 16.23 -12.95 1.97
C PRO A 246 15.74 -14.37 2.31
N THR A 247 14.56 -14.48 2.89
CA THR A 247 13.92 -15.77 3.21
C THR A 247 12.92 -16.13 2.11
N LYS A 248 13.02 -17.37 1.64
CA LYS A 248 12.05 -17.95 0.70
C LYS A 248 11.01 -18.77 1.44
N VAL A 249 9.77 -18.76 0.94
CA VAL A 249 8.72 -19.66 1.45
C VAL A 249 9.15 -21.12 1.32
N SER A 250 8.97 -21.91 2.37
CA SER A 250 9.43 -23.30 2.42
C SER A 250 8.85 -24.16 1.27
N PRO A 251 9.69 -24.93 0.53
CA PRO A 251 9.22 -25.74 -0.59
C PRO A 251 8.17 -26.78 -0.19
N ALA A 252 8.30 -27.36 1.01
CA ALA A 252 7.34 -28.33 1.54
C ALA A 252 5.94 -27.72 1.71
N LEU A 253 5.86 -26.49 2.23
CA LEU A 253 4.60 -25.77 2.39
C LEU A 253 3.98 -25.45 1.02
N ARG A 254 4.79 -24.93 0.08
CA ARG A 254 4.34 -24.66 -1.30
C ARG A 254 3.74 -25.89 -1.97
N ILE A 255 4.43 -27.03 -1.87
CA ILE A 255 3.96 -28.31 -2.43
C ILE A 255 2.64 -28.74 -1.76
N ALA A 256 2.54 -28.64 -0.44
CA ALA A 256 1.32 -29.02 0.29
C ALA A 256 0.10 -28.23 -0.20
N PHE A 257 0.22 -26.90 -0.35
CA PHE A 257 -0.88 -26.04 -0.80
C PHE A 257 -1.28 -26.30 -2.26
N ILE A 258 -0.33 -26.60 -3.16
CA ILE A 258 -0.68 -27.01 -4.53
C ILE A 258 -1.42 -28.33 -4.55
N VAL A 259 -0.99 -29.32 -3.76
CA VAL A 259 -1.66 -30.63 -3.73
C VAL A 259 -3.11 -30.47 -3.29
N VAL A 260 -3.39 -29.62 -2.29
CA VAL A 260 -4.76 -29.28 -1.89
C VAL A 260 -5.52 -28.60 -3.03
N ALA A 261 -4.94 -27.57 -3.66
CA ALA A 261 -5.58 -26.88 -4.79
C ALA A 261 -5.88 -27.81 -5.97
N ALA A 262 -4.99 -28.74 -6.27
CA ALA A 262 -5.17 -29.73 -7.33
C ALA A 262 -6.28 -30.73 -7.00
N ALA A 263 -6.38 -31.17 -5.74
CA ALA A 263 -7.46 -32.04 -5.28
C ALA A 263 -8.82 -31.34 -5.35
N GLU A 264 -8.89 -30.06 -4.95
CA GLU A 264 -10.10 -29.23 -5.08
C GLU A 264 -10.51 -28.99 -6.53
N LEU A 265 -9.54 -28.69 -7.40
CA LEU A 265 -9.80 -28.55 -8.83
C LEU A 265 -10.35 -29.84 -9.43
N ALA A 266 -9.77 -31.00 -9.08
CA ALA A 266 -10.28 -32.29 -9.51
C ALA A 266 -11.72 -32.52 -9.02
N LEU A 267 -12.03 -32.18 -7.77
CA LEU A 267 -13.38 -32.24 -7.22
C LEU A 267 -14.37 -31.33 -7.98
N PHE A 268 -13.97 -30.11 -8.32
CA PHE A 268 -14.81 -29.19 -9.10
C PHE A 268 -15.08 -29.71 -10.51
N VAL A 269 -14.06 -30.29 -11.17
CA VAL A 269 -14.21 -30.94 -12.48
C VAL A 269 -15.16 -32.14 -12.40
N LEU A 270 -15.09 -32.95 -11.34
CA LEU A 270 -16.04 -34.04 -11.10
C LEU A 270 -17.47 -33.52 -10.92
N PHE A 271 -17.67 -32.43 -10.17
CA PHE A 271 -18.98 -31.80 -10.06
C PHE A 271 -19.47 -31.22 -11.39
N ILE A 272 -18.59 -30.63 -12.21
CA ILE A 272 -18.94 -30.15 -13.55
C ILE A 272 -19.47 -31.32 -14.40
N PHE A 273 -18.73 -32.43 -14.45
CA PHE A 273 -19.14 -33.63 -15.18
C PHE A 273 -20.48 -34.16 -14.64
N GLY A 274 -20.63 -34.22 -13.32
CA GLY A 274 -21.87 -34.61 -12.66
C GLY A 274 -23.06 -33.72 -13.04
N VAL A 275 -22.88 -32.40 -13.07
CA VAL A 275 -23.94 -31.45 -13.48
C VAL A 275 -24.32 -31.67 -14.95
N ILE A 276 -23.35 -31.92 -15.84
CA ILE A 276 -23.61 -32.20 -17.25
C ILE A 276 -24.37 -33.52 -17.43
N HIS A 277 -23.95 -34.57 -16.73
CA HIS A 277 -24.55 -35.90 -16.82
C HIS A 277 -25.97 -35.92 -16.25
N TYR A 278 -26.16 -35.36 -15.04
CA TYR A 278 -27.43 -35.36 -14.33
C TYR A 278 -28.31 -34.12 -14.61
N ARG A 279 -28.02 -33.32 -15.65
CA ARG A 279 -28.76 -32.08 -15.98
C ARG A 279 -30.28 -32.26 -16.17
N ARG A 280 -30.73 -33.48 -16.48
CA ARG A 280 -32.16 -33.82 -16.66
C ARG A 280 -32.85 -34.30 -15.38
N VAL A 281 -32.08 -34.62 -14.34
CA VAL A 281 -32.60 -35.07 -13.04
C VAL A 281 -33.14 -33.88 -12.25
N ARG A 282 -34.32 -34.02 -11.63
CA ARG A 282 -35.02 -32.89 -10.98
C ARG A 282 -34.18 -32.19 -9.91
N ALA A 283 -33.34 -32.91 -9.17
CA ALA A 283 -32.43 -32.35 -8.15
C ALA A 283 -31.41 -31.32 -8.71
N VAL A 284 -30.89 -31.54 -9.93
CA VAL A 284 -29.94 -30.63 -10.59
C VAL A 284 -30.68 -29.60 -11.44
N LEU A 285 -31.76 -30.03 -12.10
CA LEU A 285 -32.61 -29.17 -12.93
C LEU A 285 -33.22 -28.00 -12.13
N SER A 286 -33.69 -28.26 -10.90
CA SER A 286 -34.24 -27.22 -10.01
C SER A 286 -33.23 -26.13 -9.65
N GLY A 287 -31.94 -26.48 -9.61
CA GLY A 287 -30.84 -25.57 -9.30
C GLY A 287 -30.39 -24.69 -10.46
N SER A 288 -31.07 -24.71 -11.61
CA SER A 288 -30.69 -24.03 -12.86
C SER A 288 -29.28 -24.43 -13.34
N PRO A 289 -29.14 -25.55 -14.09
CA PRO A 289 -27.85 -26.17 -14.42
C PRO A 289 -26.79 -25.23 -15.02
N LYS A 290 -27.21 -24.24 -15.80
CA LYS A 290 -26.31 -23.23 -16.39
C LYS A 290 -25.59 -22.39 -15.32
N PHE A 291 -26.30 -21.98 -14.26
CA PHE A 291 -25.73 -21.18 -13.18
C PHE A 291 -24.87 -22.02 -12.24
N LEU A 292 -25.20 -23.32 -12.07
CA LEU A 292 -24.33 -24.26 -11.37
C LEU A 292 -23.00 -24.42 -12.12
N PHE A 293 -23.05 -24.56 -13.44
CA PHE A 293 -21.86 -24.66 -14.29
C PHE A 293 -21.01 -23.37 -14.24
N LEU A 294 -21.62 -22.18 -14.36
CA LEU A 294 -20.91 -20.90 -14.26
C LEU A 294 -20.22 -20.73 -12.89
N MET A 295 -20.90 -21.09 -11.80
CA MET A 295 -20.30 -21.06 -10.47
C MET A 295 -19.10 -22.00 -10.36
N LEU A 296 -19.18 -23.22 -10.90
CA LEU A 296 -18.05 -24.17 -10.88
C LEU A 296 -16.88 -23.71 -11.76
N ILE A 297 -17.14 -23.02 -12.87
CA ILE A 297 -16.10 -22.36 -13.66
C ILE A 297 -15.39 -21.30 -12.83
N GLY A 298 -16.13 -20.45 -12.12
CA GLY A 298 -15.54 -19.43 -11.23
C GLY A 298 -14.71 -20.04 -10.11
N ALA A 299 -15.20 -21.12 -9.49
CA ALA A 299 -14.46 -21.87 -8.47
C ALA A 299 -13.17 -22.46 -9.05
N SER A 300 -13.23 -23.04 -10.24
CA SER A 300 -12.05 -23.57 -10.93
C SER A 300 -11.04 -22.46 -11.29
N TRP A 301 -11.53 -21.30 -11.73
CA TRP A 301 -10.70 -20.14 -12.03
C TRP A 301 -9.97 -19.61 -10.78
N SER A 302 -10.67 -19.54 -9.64
CA SER A 302 -10.04 -19.11 -8.38
C SER A 302 -8.89 -20.02 -7.92
N MET A 303 -8.86 -21.30 -8.32
CA MET A 303 -7.71 -22.18 -8.01
C MET A 303 -6.43 -21.75 -8.73
N PHE A 304 -6.53 -21.01 -9.84
CA PHE A 304 -5.38 -20.49 -10.55
C PHE A 304 -4.58 -19.50 -9.69
N TRP A 305 -5.22 -18.81 -8.74
CA TRP A 305 -4.54 -17.96 -7.74
C TRP A 305 -3.45 -18.73 -6.99
N VAL A 306 -3.77 -19.91 -6.46
CA VAL A 306 -2.84 -20.72 -5.67
C VAL A 306 -1.70 -21.25 -6.55
N ILE A 307 -2.01 -21.63 -7.80
CA ILE A 307 -1.02 -22.07 -8.79
C ILE A 307 -0.04 -20.93 -9.13
N LEU A 308 -0.54 -19.71 -9.33
CA LEU A 308 0.29 -18.53 -9.59
C LEU A 308 1.11 -18.10 -8.35
N ASN A 309 0.63 -18.39 -7.14
CA ASN A 309 1.38 -18.16 -5.90
C ASN A 309 2.53 -19.14 -5.68
N TYR A 310 2.56 -20.27 -6.40
CA TYR A 310 3.66 -21.24 -6.29
C TYR A 310 5.01 -20.73 -6.79
N GLN A 311 5.01 -19.82 -7.77
CA GLN A 311 6.26 -19.42 -8.43
C GLN A 311 7.26 -18.81 -7.45
N GLU A 312 8.53 -19.20 -7.55
CA GLU A 312 9.60 -18.67 -6.70
C GLU A 312 9.92 -17.20 -7.00
N GLU A 313 9.81 -16.81 -8.27
CA GLU A 313 10.09 -15.46 -8.74
C GLU A 313 8.83 -14.60 -8.64
N VAL A 314 8.93 -13.50 -7.88
CA VAL A 314 7.87 -12.49 -7.82
C VAL A 314 8.14 -11.47 -8.91
N THR A 315 7.34 -11.51 -9.98
CA THR A 315 7.40 -10.52 -11.07
C THR A 315 6.14 -9.64 -11.05
N PRO A 316 6.20 -8.38 -11.53
CA PRO A 316 5.02 -7.51 -11.60
C PRO A 316 3.85 -8.13 -12.37
N ASN A 317 4.15 -8.81 -13.49
CA ASN A 317 3.14 -9.52 -14.28
C ASN A 317 2.47 -10.65 -13.49
N LEU A 318 3.23 -11.35 -12.67
CA LEU A 318 2.70 -12.39 -11.81
C LEU A 318 1.80 -11.80 -10.72
N CYS A 319 2.16 -10.65 -10.14
CA CYS A 319 1.33 -9.93 -9.17
C CYS A 319 -0.02 -9.51 -9.76
N ILE A 320 -0.04 -9.01 -11.01
CA ILE A 320 -1.26 -8.69 -11.72
C ILE A 320 -2.11 -9.96 -11.95
N ALA A 321 -1.51 -11.00 -12.54
CA ALA A 321 -2.22 -12.24 -12.86
C ALA A 321 -2.86 -12.90 -11.63
N ARG A 322 -2.15 -12.81 -10.51
CA ARG A 322 -2.59 -13.20 -9.18
C ARG A 322 -3.90 -12.48 -8.81
N VAL A 323 -3.90 -11.14 -8.72
CA VAL A 323 -5.10 -10.36 -8.34
C VAL A 323 -6.28 -10.66 -9.28
N TRP A 324 -6.02 -10.77 -10.58
CA TRP A 324 -7.02 -11.17 -11.57
C TRP A 324 -7.62 -12.56 -11.32
N ALA A 325 -6.79 -13.57 -11.01
CA ALA A 325 -7.28 -14.92 -10.75
C ALA A 325 -8.25 -14.98 -9.57
N ARG A 326 -7.94 -14.24 -8.50
CA ARG A 326 -8.77 -14.19 -7.28
C ARG A 326 -10.10 -13.49 -7.52
N HIS A 327 -10.08 -12.23 -7.92
CA HIS A 327 -11.28 -11.39 -7.93
C HIS A 327 -12.22 -11.70 -9.10
N LEU A 328 -11.67 -12.10 -10.26
CA LEU A 328 -12.51 -12.54 -11.38
C LEU A 328 -13.21 -13.87 -11.03
N GLY A 329 -12.52 -14.78 -10.33
CA GLY A 329 -13.10 -16.02 -9.84
C GLY A 329 -14.27 -15.75 -8.89
N PHE A 330 -14.07 -14.85 -7.91
CA PHE A 330 -15.12 -14.38 -7.02
C PHE A 330 -16.31 -13.78 -7.81
N ALA A 331 -16.06 -12.85 -8.74
CA ALA A 331 -17.11 -12.18 -9.50
C ALA A 331 -17.99 -13.15 -10.29
N ILE A 332 -17.40 -14.19 -10.90
CA ILE A 332 -18.12 -15.24 -11.62
C ILE A 332 -19.00 -16.06 -10.66
N ILE A 333 -18.46 -16.48 -9.51
CA ILE A 333 -19.21 -17.24 -8.48
C ILE A 333 -20.37 -16.40 -7.95
N PHE A 334 -20.07 -15.18 -7.52
CA PHE A 334 -21.02 -14.23 -6.98
C PHE A 334 -22.15 -13.94 -7.97
N ALA A 335 -21.83 -13.56 -9.20
CA ALA A 335 -22.84 -13.25 -10.22
C ALA A 335 -23.77 -14.44 -10.48
N ALA A 336 -23.22 -15.67 -10.52
CA ALA A 336 -24.01 -16.87 -10.73
C ALA A 336 -25.00 -17.14 -9.57
N ILE A 337 -24.53 -17.05 -8.33
CA ILE A 337 -25.36 -17.29 -7.13
C ILE A 337 -26.36 -16.15 -6.91
N PHE A 338 -25.93 -14.91 -7.11
CA PHE A 338 -26.76 -13.72 -6.96
C PHE A 338 -27.93 -13.72 -7.91
N LEU A 339 -27.69 -13.93 -9.21
CA LEU A 339 -28.75 -13.92 -10.22
C LEU A 339 -29.71 -15.09 -10.07
N LYS A 340 -29.21 -16.25 -9.63
CA LYS A 340 -30.05 -17.39 -9.27
C LYS A 340 -30.97 -17.08 -8.09
N THR A 341 -30.45 -16.44 -7.05
CA THR A 341 -31.24 -16.04 -5.87
C THR A 341 -32.20 -14.89 -6.21
N TRP A 342 -31.77 -13.96 -7.07
CA TRP A 342 -32.57 -12.83 -7.54
C TRP A 342 -33.76 -13.30 -8.37
N ARG A 343 -33.57 -14.30 -9.24
CA ARG A 343 -34.67 -14.92 -9.99
C ARG A 343 -35.78 -15.36 -9.04
N ILE A 344 -35.42 -16.05 -7.96
CA ILE A 344 -36.37 -16.50 -6.94
C ILE A 344 -37.08 -15.28 -6.30
N ALA A 345 -36.32 -14.27 -5.85
CA ALA A 345 -36.88 -13.08 -5.24
C ALA A 345 -37.84 -12.31 -6.17
N SER A 346 -37.48 -12.20 -7.45
CA SER A 346 -38.26 -11.46 -8.46
C SER A 346 -39.62 -12.11 -8.72
N VAL A 347 -39.70 -13.44 -8.69
CA VAL A 347 -40.97 -14.17 -8.85
C VAL A 347 -41.94 -13.86 -7.72
N PHE A 348 -41.44 -13.65 -6.50
CA PHE A 348 -42.28 -13.33 -5.33
C PHE A 348 -42.67 -11.84 -5.22
N ASN A 349 -41.95 -10.93 -5.88
CA ASN A 349 -42.14 -9.48 -5.73
C ASN A 349 -43.02 -8.82 -6.80
N ILE A 350 -43.48 -9.55 -7.83
CA ILE A 350 -44.34 -8.97 -8.87
C ILE A 350 -45.76 -8.80 -8.31
N LYS A 351 -46.14 -7.55 -8.01
CA LYS A 351 -47.55 -7.12 -7.90
C LYS A 351 -48.12 -6.99 -9.33
N SER A 352 -49.24 -7.68 -9.60
CA SER A 352 -50.08 -7.54 -10.81
C SER A 352 -49.63 -8.17 -12.16
N SER A 353 -50.43 -9.16 -12.61
CA SER A 353 -51.00 -9.43 -13.96
C SER A 353 -50.20 -9.32 -15.28
N LYS A 354 -49.03 -8.67 -15.37
CA LYS A 354 -48.31 -8.46 -16.66
C LYS A 354 -46.80 -8.75 -16.63
N GLY A 355 -46.31 -9.59 -15.71
CA GLY A 355 -44.89 -9.95 -15.65
C GLY A 355 -44.52 -11.08 -16.61
N GLY A 356 -43.83 -10.77 -17.71
CA GLY A 356 -43.27 -11.79 -18.61
C GLY A 356 -42.32 -12.74 -17.86
N GLN A 357 -42.31 -14.03 -18.23
CA GLN A 357 -41.38 -15.01 -17.66
C GLN A 357 -39.93 -14.54 -17.84
N LEU A 358 -39.18 -14.42 -16.74
CA LEU A 358 -37.74 -14.16 -16.81
C LEU A 358 -37.06 -15.32 -17.54
N THR A 359 -36.57 -15.04 -18.75
CA THR A 359 -35.87 -16.02 -19.59
C THR A 359 -34.41 -16.12 -19.18
N ASP A 360 -33.82 -17.32 -19.25
CA ASP A 360 -32.40 -17.55 -18.97
C ASP A 360 -31.46 -16.62 -19.76
N ARG A 361 -31.84 -16.22 -20.99
CA ARG A 361 -31.06 -15.28 -21.82
C ARG A 361 -30.90 -13.91 -21.17
N VAL A 362 -31.97 -13.38 -20.57
CA VAL A 362 -31.93 -12.09 -19.86
C VAL A 362 -31.05 -12.21 -18.62
N LEU A 363 -31.11 -13.35 -17.93
CA LEU A 363 -30.29 -13.59 -16.75
C LEU A 363 -28.81 -13.77 -17.09
N LEU A 364 -28.50 -14.44 -18.20
CA LEU A 364 -27.13 -14.54 -18.73
C LEU A 364 -26.59 -13.18 -19.22
N TYR A 365 -27.43 -12.35 -19.84
CA TYR A 365 -27.03 -10.99 -20.18
C TYR A 365 -26.67 -10.17 -18.93
N ARG A 366 -27.48 -10.24 -17.87
CA ARG A 366 -27.16 -9.59 -16.58
C ARG A 366 -25.91 -10.17 -15.93
N PHE A 367 -25.67 -11.48 -16.07
CA PHE A 367 -24.45 -12.12 -15.60
C PHE A 367 -23.22 -11.50 -16.28
N LEU A 368 -23.26 -11.36 -17.61
CA LEU A 368 -22.19 -10.71 -18.37
C LEU A 368 -22.00 -9.24 -17.97
N LEU A 369 -23.07 -8.52 -17.64
CA LEU A 369 -22.95 -7.15 -17.12
C LEU A 369 -22.23 -7.08 -15.77
N ILE A 370 -22.55 -7.98 -14.82
CA ILE A 370 -21.90 -7.99 -13.50
C ILE A 370 -20.42 -8.37 -13.64
N VAL A 371 -20.11 -9.44 -14.38
CA VAL A 371 -18.72 -9.87 -14.61
C VAL A 371 -17.95 -8.84 -15.43
N GLY A 372 -18.58 -8.22 -16.43
CA GLY A 372 -18.00 -7.16 -17.25
C GLY A 372 -17.65 -5.93 -16.43
N TYR A 373 -18.53 -5.51 -15.50
CA TYR A 373 -18.25 -4.44 -14.56
C TYR A 373 -17.03 -4.76 -13.68
N ALA A 374 -16.97 -5.95 -13.07
CA ALA A 374 -15.80 -6.37 -12.29
C ALA A 374 -14.51 -6.41 -13.14
N THR A 375 -14.61 -6.88 -14.39
CA THR A 375 -13.48 -6.90 -15.33
C THR A 375 -12.98 -5.50 -15.65
N VAL A 376 -13.89 -4.54 -15.90
CA VAL A 376 -13.53 -3.14 -16.16
C VAL A 376 -12.83 -2.52 -14.95
N ASN A 377 -13.29 -2.78 -13.72
CA ASN A 377 -12.61 -2.33 -12.51
C ASN A 377 -11.19 -2.90 -12.41
N LEU A 378 -10.99 -4.20 -12.68
CA LEU A 378 -9.66 -4.83 -12.68
C LEU A 378 -8.74 -4.27 -13.77
N VAL A 379 -9.27 -3.98 -14.97
CA VAL A 379 -8.51 -3.30 -16.03
C VAL A 379 -8.11 -1.89 -15.60
N ALA A 380 -9.06 -1.11 -15.07
CA ALA A 380 -8.80 0.26 -14.62
C ALA A 380 -7.69 0.28 -13.56
N TRP A 381 -7.76 -0.61 -12.57
CA TRP A 381 -6.71 -0.81 -11.57
C TRP A 381 -5.35 -1.16 -12.19
N SER A 382 -5.32 -2.15 -13.09
CA SER A 382 -4.08 -2.62 -13.74
C SER A 382 -3.36 -1.50 -14.52
N VAL A 383 -4.12 -0.55 -15.07
CA VAL A 383 -3.59 0.59 -15.84
C VAL A 383 -3.22 1.77 -14.95
N SER A 384 -4.01 2.05 -13.91
CA SER A 384 -3.79 3.22 -13.06
C SER A 384 -2.63 3.05 -12.10
N THR A 385 -2.46 1.85 -11.54
CA THR A 385 -1.51 1.61 -10.44
C THR A 385 -1.11 0.13 -10.43
N PRO A 386 -0.32 -0.33 -11.43
CA PRO A 386 0.09 -1.73 -11.47
C PRO A 386 0.90 -2.09 -10.22
N PRO A 387 0.62 -3.24 -9.58
CA PRO A 387 1.31 -3.65 -8.36
C PRO A 387 2.78 -3.93 -8.64
N THR A 388 3.63 -3.29 -7.85
CA THR A 388 5.08 -3.48 -7.83
C THR A 388 5.48 -4.57 -6.83
N THR A 389 6.70 -5.06 -6.96
CA THR A 389 7.31 -5.93 -5.95
C THR A 389 7.78 -5.08 -4.78
N GLY A 390 7.27 -5.34 -3.58
CA GLY A 390 7.72 -4.73 -2.34
C GLY A 390 8.52 -5.72 -1.50
N THR A 391 9.39 -5.23 -0.63
CA THR A 391 10.14 -6.04 0.33
C THR A 391 9.62 -5.80 1.73
N VAL A 392 9.08 -6.84 2.37
CA VAL A 392 8.67 -6.75 3.78
C VAL A 392 9.81 -7.27 4.64
N VAL A 393 10.19 -6.48 5.64
CA VAL A 393 11.21 -6.81 6.63
C VAL A 393 10.52 -7.21 7.94
N SER A 394 10.79 -8.42 8.41
CA SER A 394 10.23 -8.98 9.65
C SER A 394 11.31 -9.80 10.35
N ASN A 395 11.61 -9.52 11.62
CA ASN A 395 12.59 -10.28 12.42
C ASN A 395 13.97 -10.48 11.74
N ASN A 396 14.53 -9.42 11.14
CA ASN A 396 15.83 -9.46 10.45
C ASN A 396 15.85 -10.40 9.22
N GLU A 397 14.68 -10.77 8.72
CA GLU A 397 14.42 -11.52 7.50
C GLU A 397 13.60 -10.67 6.51
N SER A 398 13.92 -10.75 5.22
CA SER A 398 13.22 -10.01 4.17
C SER A 398 12.63 -10.97 3.17
N TYR A 399 11.45 -10.66 2.66
CA TYR A 399 10.84 -11.44 1.59
C TYR A 399 10.10 -10.54 0.62
N LEU A 400 10.13 -10.93 -0.65
CA LEU A 400 9.46 -10.23 -1.74
C LEU A 400 7.97 -10.56 -1.72
N VAL A 401 7.16 -9.52 -1.70
CA VAL A 401 5.69 -9.58 -1.80
C VAL A 401 5.20 -8.72 -2.95
N CYS A 402 4.00 -8.99 -3.41
CA CYS A 402 3.27 -8.02 -4.22
C CYS A 402 2.79 -6.91 -3.29
N GLU A 403 3.20 -5.68 -3.56
CA GLU A 403 2.83 -4.52 -2.75
C GLU A 403 1.32 -4.32 -2.77
N VAL A 404 0.74 -4.15 -1.58
CA VAL A 404 -0.70 -3.94 -1.41
C VAL A 404 -0.98 -2.45 -1.56
N THR A 405 -1.86 -2.11 -2.50
CA THR A 405 -2.28 -0.74 -2.76
C THR A 405 -3.63 -0.44 -2.11
N TRP A 406 -4.04 0.83 -2.09
CA TRP A 406 -5.39 1.19 -1.62
C TRP A 406 -6.50 0.54 -2.47
N TRP A 407 -6.20 0.21 -3.73
CA TRP A 407 -7.14 -0.47 -4.63
C TRP A 407 -7.49 -1.87 -4.15
N ASP A 408 -6.53 -2.62 -3.61
CA ASP A 408 -6.77 -3.95 -3.04
C ASP A 408 -7.83 -3.86 -1.92
N ASN A 409 -7.69 -2.88 -1.03
CA ASN A 409 -8.68 -2.62 0.03
C ASN A 409 -10.04 -2.21 -0.53
N ALA A 410 -10.06 -1.38 -1.59
CA ALA A 410 -11.31 -0.97 -2.24
C ALA A 410 -12.05 -2.17 -2.85
N ILE A 411 -11.33 -3.07 -3.53
CA ILE A 411 -11.90 -4.30 -4.10
C ILE A 411 -12.45 -5.20 -2.98
N TYR A 412 -11.73 -5.39 -1.88
CA TYR A 412 -12.24 -6.19 -0.75
C TYR A 412 -13.51 -5.61 -0.13
N ILE A 413 -13.60 -4.29 0.02
CA ILE A 413 -14.81 -3.62 0.51
C ILE A 413 -15.96 -3.84 -0.47
N GLU A 414 -15.71 -3.74 -1.78
CA GLU A 414 -16.70 -4.01 -2.82
C GLU A 414 -17.23 -5.46 -2.74
N GLU A 415 -16.35 -6.45 -2.61
CA GLU A 415 -16.71 -7.86 -2.46
C GLU A 415 -17.55 -8.10 -1.19
N LEU A 416 -17.18 -7.46 -0.07
CA LEU A 416 -17.94 -7.55 1.18
C LEU A 416 -19.35 -6.97 1.02
N VAL A 417 -19.48 -5.79 0.40
CA VAL A 417 -20.79 -5.17 0.12
C VAL A 417 -21.63 -6.08 -0.77
N ALA A 418 -21.03 -6.67 -1.81
CA ALA A 418 -21.70 -7.61 -2.68
C ALA A 418 -22.21 -8.84 -1.92
N MET A 419 -21.39 -9.44 -1.05
CA MET A 419 -21.77 -10.60 -0.24
C MET A 419 -22.84 -10.26 0.80
N VAL A 420 -22.80 -9.09 1.43
CA VAL A 420 -23.85 -8.60 2.32
C VAL A 420 -25.16 -8.42 1.55
N ALA A 421 -25.13 -7.84 0.35
CA ALA A 421 -26.31 -7.69 -0.50
C ALA A 421 -26.93 -9.05 -0.87
N LEU A 422 -26.09 -10.05 -1.18
CA LEU A 422 -26.55 -11.43 -1.39
C LEU A 422 -27.13 -12.05 -0.12
N GLY A 423 -26.52 -11.84 1.05
CA GLY A 423 -27.05 -12.27 2.34
C GLY A 423 -28.44 -11.69 2.63
N LEU A 424 -28.63 -10.39 2.40
CA LEU A 424 -29.93 -9.72 2.52
C LEU A 424 -30.95 -10.26 1.52
N LEU A 425 -30.53 -10.58 0.30
CA LEU A 425 -31.38 -11.21 -0.70
C LEU A 425 -31.82 -12.62 -0.26
N CYS A 426 -30.89 -13.43 0.24
CA CYS A 426 -31.15 -14.75 0.83
C CYS A 426 -32.14 -14.65 2.00
N TYR A 427 -31.99 -13.65 2.87
CA TYR A 427 -32.91 -13.41 3.97
C TYR A 427 -34.33 -13.12 3.48
N ARG A 428 -34.49 -12.31 2.42
CA ARG A 428 -35.82 -12.02 1.84
C ARG A 428 -36.51 -13.26 1.28
N VAL A 429 -35.76 -14.19 0.68
CA VAL A 429 -36.31 -15.42 0.09
C VAL A 429 -36.35 -16.62 1.04
N ARG A 430 -35.98 -16.45 2.31
CA ARG A 430 -35.88 -17.56 3.29
C ARG A 430 -37.21 -18.27 3.60
N LYS A 431 -38.34 -17.57 3.41
CA LYS A 431 -39.70 -18.08 3.66
C LYS A 431 -40.32 -18.74 2.42
N ALA A 432 -39.59 -18.86 1.32
CA ALA A 432 -40.05 -19.58 0.14
C ALA A 432 -40.29 -21.08 0.47
N PRO A 433 -41.29 -21.73 -0.13
CA PRO A 433 -41.67 -23.12 0.16
C PRO A 433 -40.52 -24.12 -0.03
N SER A 434 -40.57 -25.23 0.71
CA SER A 434 -39.50 -26.22 0.94
C SER A 434 -38.87 -26.85 -0.32
N ALA A 435 -39.56 -26.84 -1.46
CA ALA A 435 -39.00 -27.21 -2.76
C ALA A 435 -37.82 -26.30 -3.18
N PHE A 436 -37.68 -25.13 -2.55
CA PHE A 436 -36.62 -24.12 -2.73
C PHE A 436 -35.78 -23.90 -1.47
N ASN A 437 -35.60 -24.91 -0.61
CA ASN A 437 -34.73 -24.85 0.59
C ASN A 437 -33.22 -24.63 0.27
N GLU A 438 -32.90 -24.34 -1.00
CA GLU A 438 -31.59 -23.94 -1.51
C GLU A 438 -31.14 -22.56 -0.97
N SER A 439 -32.07 -21.64 -0.66
CA SER A 439 -31.70 -20.31 -0.13
C SER A 439 -31.03 -20.35 1.24
N LYS A 440 -31.33 -21.36 2.07
CA LYS A 440 -30.64 -21.58 3.35
C LYS A 440 -29.20 -22.03 3.17
N HIS A 441 -28.95 -22.92 2.20
CA HIS A 441 -27.60 -23.39 1.87
C HIS A 441 -26.77 -22.24 1.29
N ILE A 442 -27.35 -21.42 0.41
CA ILE A 442 -26.70 -20.20 -0.09
C ILE A 442 -26.41 -19.23 1.07
N GLY A 443 -27.37 -19.00 1.97
CA GLY A 443 -27.15 -18.14 3.14
C GLY A 443 -26.04 -18.63 4.06
N LEU A 444 -25.92 -19.95 4.27
CA LEU A 444 -24.84 -20.55 5.05
C LEU A 444 -23.48 -20.40 4.35
N ALA A 445 -23.42 -20.59 3.04
CA ALA A 445 -22.21 -20.36 2.26
C ALA A 445 -21.75 -18.89 2.32
N VAL A 446 -22.68 -17.95 2.18
CA VAL A 446 -22.41 -16.50 2.31
C VAL A 446 -21.90 -16.16 3.71
N TYR A 447 -22.53 -16.70 4.74
CA TYR A 447 -22.10 -16.50 6.13
C TYR A 447 -20.67 -16.99 6.35
N ASN A 448 -20.37 -18.23 5.93
CA ASN A 448 -19.02 -18.79 6.08
C ASN A 448 -17.97 -17.95 5.34
N TRP A 449 -18.26 -17.53 4.11
CA TRP A 449 -17.35 -16.71 3.31
C TRP A 449 -17.06 -15.36 3.97
N ILE A 450 -18.09 -14.63 4.42
CA ILE A 450 -17.92 -13.32 5.09
C ILE A 450 -17.11 -13.48 6.37
N VAL A 451 -17.43 -14.45 7.21
CA VAL A 451 -16.73 -14.67 8.49
C VAL A 451 -15.27 -15.01 8.27
N MET A 452 -14.98 -15.97 7.38
CA MET A 452 -13.60 -16.35 7.08
C MET A 452 -12.81 -15.20 6.45
N GLY A 453 -13.41 -14.47 5.50
CA GLY A 453 -12.77 -13.33 4.84
C GLY A 453 -12.42 -12.22 5.82
N ILE A 454 -13.33 -11.83 6.71
CA ILE A 454 -13.07 -10.79 7.71
C ILE A 454 -11.95 -11.21 8.67
N ILE A 455 -12.00 -12.45 9.19
CA ILE A 455 -10.99 -12.94 10.14
C ILE A 455 -9.60 -12.96 9.49
N LEU A 456 -9.47 -13.54 8.28
CA LEU A 456 -8.18 -13.65 7.60
C LEU A 456 -7.63 -12.28 7.21
N GLN A 457 -8.48 -11.35 6.74
CA GLN A 457 -8.05 -10.00 6.40
C GLN A 457 -7.57 -9.19 7.62
N ILE A 458 -8.24 -9.34 8.77
CA ILE A 458 -7.78 -8.72 10.02
C ILE A 458 -6.42 -9.29 10.43
N ILE A 459 -6.23 -10.61 10.34
CA ILE A 459 -4.96 -11.26 10.64
C ILE A 459 -3.84 -10.72 9.74
N LEU A 460 -4.07 -10.63 8.41
CA LEU A 460 -3.09 -10.10 7.45
C LEU A 460 -2.68 -8.67 7.76
N ASN A 461 -3.63 -7.81 8.13
CA ASN A 461 -3.37 -6.39 8.35
C ASN A 461 -2.83 -6.08 9.76
N SER A 462 -2.99 -6.99 10.73
CA SER A 462 -2.68 -6.72 12.14
C SER A 462 -1.48 -7.52 12.67
N THR A 463 -0.93 -8.45 11.88
CA THR A 463 0.13 -9.37 12.31
C THR A 463 1.36 -9.22 11.42
N THR A 464 2.55 -9.11 12.03
CA THR A 464 3.83 -9.31 11.35
C THR A 464 4.24 -10.77 11.46
N GLY A 465 4.55 -11.43 10.35
CA GLY A 465 4.92 -12.85 10.29
C GLY A 465 6.10 -13.13 9.36
N THR A 466 6.42 -14.41 9.21
CA THR A 466 7.38 -14.92 8.23
C THR A 466 6.75 -15.01 6.84
N ALA A 467 7.56 -15.21 5.80
CA ALA A 467 7.06 -15.43 4.43
C ALA A 467 6.05 -16.59 4.35
N ASP A 468 6.31 -17.67 5.09
CA ASP A 468 5.43 -18.85 5.19
C ASP A 468 4.05 -18.50 5.76
N PHE A 469 4.01 -17.63 6.77
CA PHE A 469 2.76 -17.19 7.39
C PHE A 469 1.87 -16.44 6.41
N PHE A 470 2.41 -15.42 5.73
CA PHE A 470 1.63 -14.63 4.76
C PHE A 470 1.17 -15.48 3.57
N PHE A 471 2.05 -16.34 3.05
CA PHE A 471 1.71 -17.29 1.99
C PHE A 471 0.55 -18.21 2.39
N ALA A 472 0.60 -18.77 3.61
CA ALA A 472 -0.44 -19.65 4.12
C ALA A 472 -1.79 -18.92 4.27
N ILE A 473 -1.80 -17.75 4.91
CA ILE A 473 -3.03 -16.99 5.14
C ILE A 473 -3.67 -16.56 3.81
N GLN A 474 -2.90 -16.00 2.87
CA GLN A 474 -3.40 -15.60 1.54
C GLN A 474 -3.92 -16.78 0.70
N SER A 475 -3.37 -17.98 0.91
CA SER A 475 -3.85 -19.19 0.24
C SER A 475 -5.15 -19.71 0.86
N LEU A 476 -5.27 -19.66 2.19
CA LEU A 476 -6.46 -20.07 2.93
C LEU A 476 -7.70 -19.20 2.62
N GLU A 477 -7.50 -17.94 2.23
CA GLU A 477 -8.58 -17.05 1.81
C GLU A 477 -9.36 -17.55 0.58
N VAL A 478 -8.77 -18.44 -0.22
CA VAL A 478 -9.43 -19.06 -1.37
C VAL A 478 -9.73 -20.54 -1.10
N LEU A 479 -8.74 -21.28 -0.57
CA LEU A 479 -8.84 -22.73 -0.32
C LEU A 479 -9.84 -23.13 0.78
N VAL A 480 -10.36 -22.19 1.57
CA VAL A 480 -11.36 -22.50 2.58
C VAL A 480 -12.77 -22.09 2.15
N PRO A 481 -13.07 -20.81 1.87
CA PRO A 481 -14.44 -20.39 1.63
C PRO A 481 -15.01 -20.91 0.30
N VAL A 482 -14.21 -21.01 -0.77
CA VAL A 482 -14.66 -21.46 -2.09
C VAL A 482 -15.12 -22.94 -2.07
N PRO A 483 -14.28 -23.91 -1.67
CA PRO A 483 -14.72 -25.31 -1.63
C PRO A 483 -15.85 -25.54 -0.64
N ILE A 484 -15.86 -24.86 0.52
CA ILE A 484 -16.97 -24.96 1.48
C ILE A 484 -18.28 -24.48 0.82
N ALA A 485 -18.26 -23.34 0.11
CA ALA A 485 -19.43 -22.85 -0.60
C ALA A 485 -19.91 -23.83 -1.68
N VAL A 486 -19.00 -24.38 -2.49
CA VAL A 486 -19.33 -25.40 -3.50
C VAL A 486 -19.94 -26.63 -2.85
N MET A 487 -19.33 -27.15 -1.77
CA MET A 487 -19.80 -28.34 -1.07
C MET A 487 -21.18 -28.14 -0.45
N ILE A 488 -21.43 -27.02 0.22
CA ILE A 488 -22.74 -26.69 0.80
C ILE A 488 -23.83 -26.66 -0.28
N LEU A 489 -23.51 -26.18 -1.49
CA LEU A 489 -24.47 -26.04 -2.57
C LEU A 489 -24.65 -27.33 -3.39
N MET A 490 -23.59 -28.13 -3.56
CA MET A 490 -23.60 -29.32 -4.41
C MET A 490 -23.95 -30.59 -3.64
N ALA A 491 -23.44 -30.78 -2.42
CA ALA A 491 -23.59 -32.03 -1.68
C ALA A 491 -25.05 -32.48 -1.50
N PRO A 492 -26.02 -31.60 -1.15
CA PRO A 492 -27.42 -32.03 -1.02
C PRO A 492 -28.01 -32.57 -2.33
N LYS A 493 -27.59 -32.04 -3.48
CA LYS A 493 -28.10 -32.45 -4.80
C LYS A 493 -27.57 -33.82 -5.19
N PHE A 494 -26.25 -34.01 -5.06
CA PHE A 494 -25.60 -35.27 -5.40
C PHE A 494 -25.96 -36.38 -4.42
N TYR A 495 -26.13 -36.06 -3.13
CA TYR A 495 -26.63 -37.02 -2.14
C TYR A 495 -28.00 -37.60 -2.51
N LEU A 496 -28.93 -36.77 -2.98
CA LEU A 496 -30.25 -37.23 -3.44
C LEU A 496 -30.16 -38.10 -4.69
N ILE A 497 -29.24 -37.78 -5.62
CA ILE A 497 -28.99 -38.59 -6.81
C ILE A 497 -28.44 -39.96 -6.42
N LEU A 498 -27.44 -40.02 -5.54
CA LEU A 498 -26.81 -41.26 -5.10
C LEU A 498 -27.78 -42.20 -4.37
N ARG A 499 -28.78 -41.66 -3.68
CA ARG A 499 -29.85 -42.44 -3.03
C ARG A 499 -30.97 -42.89 -3.98
N GLY A 500 -30.85 -42.62 -5.29
CA GLY A 500 -31.90 -42.91 -6.28
C GLY A 500 -33.13 -42.00 -6.19
N LYS A 501 -33.13 -41.01 -5.28
CA LYS A 501 -34.26 -40.10 -5.02
C LYS A 501 -34.13 -38.76 -5.76
N GLY A 502 -33.26 -38.69 -6.78
CA GLY A 502 -32.98 -37.45 -7.53
C GLY A 502 -34.20 -36.91 -8.31
N ASN A 503 -35.14 -37.78 -8.68
CA ASN A 503 -36.41 -37.42 -9.32
C ASN A 503 -37.58 -37.27 -8.33
N ASP A 504 -37.40 -37.78 -7.10
CA ASP A 504 -38.37 -37.72 -6.00
C ASP A 504 -38.29 -36.40 -5.24
N VAL A 505 -37.69 -35.37 -5.82
CA VAL A 505 -37.79 -33.99 -5.34
C VAL A 505 -39.23 -33.53 -5.58
N ALA A 506 -40.13 -34.08 -4.77
CA ALA A 506 -41.53 -33.76 -4.73
C ALA A 506 -41.67 -32.40 -4.01
N THR A 507 -42.49 -31.54 -4.60
CA THR A 507 -43.34 -30.57 -3.91
C THR A 507 -44.21 -31.30 -2.86
N SER A 508 -43.61 -31.91 -1.84
CA SER A 508 -44.27 -32.86 -0.93
C SER A 508 -45.06 -32.17 0.20
N SER A 509 -45.70 -31.03 -0.07
CA SER A 509 -46.52 -30.35 0.95
C SER A 509 -47.90 -29.93 0.48
N TYR A 510 -48.33 -30.30 -0.73
CA TYR A 510 -49.69 -29.99 -1.18
C TYR A 510 -50.50 -31.24 -1.52
N ARG A 511 -50.76 -32.07 -0.50
CA ARG A 511 -52.02 -32.81 -0.45
C ARG A 511 -53.03 -31.87 0.19
N GLY A 512 -53.69 -31.06 -0.64
CA GLY A 512 -54.80 -30.24 -0.18
C GLY A 512 -55.88 -31.15 0.38
N SER A 513 -56.17 -31.00 1.68
CA SER A 513 -57.42 -31.47 2.25
C SER A 513 -58.56 -30.82 1.46
N ASN A 514 -59.39 -31.66 0.85
CA ASN A 514 -60.56 -31.23 0.10
C ASN A 514 -61.57 -30.57 1.07
N PRO A 515 -61.95 -29.30 0.92
CA PRO A 515 -62.89 -28.65 1.85
C PRO A 515 -64.33 -29.16 1.74
N ASN A 516 -64.64 -30.02 0.76
CA ASN A 516 -65.99 -30.56 0.52
C ASN A 516 -66.07 -32.08 0.80
N GLY A 517 -65.54 -32.53 1.93
CA GLY A 517 -65.78 -33.87 2.47
C GLY A 517 -66.71 -33.79 3.68
N SER A 518 -67.94 -34.23 3.50
CA SER A 518 -69.01 -34.31 4.51
C SER A 518 -68.56 -34.93 5.84
N HIS A 519 -69.09 -34.38 6.93
CA HIS A 519 -69.01 -34.82 8.32
C HIS A 519 -68.81 -36.34 8.53
N PRO A 520 -67.94 -36.76 9.48
CA PRO A 520 -67.92 -38.14 9.93
C PRO A 520 -69.18 -38.40 10.78
N LYS A 521 -70.06 -39.29 10.29
CA LYS A 521 -71.06 -39.94 11.13
C LYS A 521 -70.34 -40.93 12.06
N THR A 522 -70.77 -40.90 13.32
CA THR A 522 -70.37 -41.79 14.42
C THR A 522 -70.54 -43.29 14.07
N PRO A 523 -69.76 -44.19 14.70
CA PRO A 523 -69.92 -45.61 14.48
C PRO A 523 -71.09 -46.13 15.31
N SER A 524 -72.06 -46.77 14.65
CA SER A 524 -72.98 -47.69 15.30
C SER A 524 -72.79 -49.08 14.71
N ALA A 525 -72.90 -50.05 15.60
CA ALA A 525 -72.50 -51.43 15.46
C ALA A 525 -73.39 -52.24 14.50
N ASN A 526 -72.90 -53.44 14.27
CA ASN A 526 -73.59 -54.67 13.86
C ASN A 526 -73.68 -55.03 12.37
N ALA A 527 -73.06 -56.20 12.15
CA ALA A 527 -73.62 -57.39 11.55
C ALA A 527 -73.63 -57.51 10.02
N GLY A 528 -73.01 -58.59 9.58
CA GLY A 528 -73.56 -59.41 8.51
C GLY A 528 -72.65 -59.62 7.31
N GLY A 529 -72.07 -60.82 7.24
CA GLY A 529 -72.25 -61.62 6.03
C GLY A 529 -71.18 -61.55 4.94
N SER A 530 -70.33 -62.58 4.97
CA SER A 530 -70.06 -63.49 3.85
C SER A 530 -69.25 -62.99 2.64
N GLY A 531 -68.32 -63.84 2.19
CA GLY A 531 -68.06 -63.99 0.75
C GLY A 531 -66.62 -63.91 0.26
N SER A 532 -65.81 -64.91 0.62
CA SER A 532 -64.96 -65.70 -0.30
C SER A 532 -63.86 -65.08 -1.19
N ASN A 533 -62.72 -65.78 -1.13
CA ASN A 533 -61.77 -66.13 -2.20
C ASN A 533 -60.64 -65.16 -2.60
N GLN A 534 -59.53 -65.27 -1.85
CA GLN A 534 -58.30 -65.99 -2.26
C GLN A 534 -58.02 -66.11 -3.78
N LYS A 535 -56.93 -65.49 -4.25
CA LYS A 535 -55.79 -66.24 -4.83
C LYS A 535 -54.56 -65.36 -5.08
N SER A 536 -53.45 -65.84 -4.51
CA SER A 536 -52.06 -65.59 -4.88
C SER A 536 -51.75 -66.24 -6.24
N GLY A 537 -50.77 -65.72 -6.98
CA GLY A 537 -50.28 -66.35 -8.21
C GLY A 537 -49.14 -65.56 -8.85
N ASP A 538 -47.96 -66.15 -8.76
CA ASP A 538 -46.65 -65.67 -9.20
C ASP A 538 -46.45 -65.52 -10.72
N MET A 539 -45.46 -64.69 -11.02
CA MET A 539 -44.37 -64.86 -12.00
C MET A 539 -44.51 -65.94 -13.10
N GLU A 540 -44.50 -65.52 -14.36
CA GLU A 540 -43.96 -66.32 -15.46
C GLU A 540 -43.31 -65.43 -16.53
N MET A 541 -42.10 -65.82 -16.90
CA MET A 541 -41.25 -65.25 -17.95
C MET A 541 -41.36 -66.19 -19.15
N SER A 542 -41.65 -65.67 -20.36
CA SER A 542 -41.57 -66.47 -21.58
C SER A 542 -41.06 -65.63 -22.76
N SER A 543 -40.06 -66.20 -23.42
CA SER A 543 -39.36 -65.75 -24.61
C SER A 543 -40.07 -66.14 -25.91
N GLY A 544 -39.93 -65.33 -26.97
CA GLY A 544 -40.21 -65.76 -28.34
C GLY A 544 -40.19 -64.63 -29.38
N ASN A 545 -39.16 -64.65 -30.22
CA ASN A 545 -39.06 -64.04 -31.57
C ASN A 545 -40.31 -64.39 -32.44
N GLU A 546 -40.71 -63.74 -33.55
CA GLU A 546 -40.06 -62.86 -34.54
C GLU A 546 -41.16 -62.26 -35.46
N SER A 547 -40.74 -61.32 -36.32
CA SER A 547 -41.32 -60.88 -37.61
C SER A 547 -41.94 -59.47 -37.70
N GLU A 548 -41.17 -58.63 -38.39
CA GLU A 548 -41.56 -57.39 -39.05
C GLU A 548 -42.60 -57.64 -40.15
N ASN A 549 -43.63 -56.78 -40.28
CA ASN A 549 -43.68 -55.84 -41.40
C ASN A 549 -44.83 -54.80 -41.27
N GLY A 550 -44.50 -53.54 -41.56
CA GLY A 550 -45.39 -52.63 -42.28
C GLY A 550 -46.38 -51.76 -41.50
N ARG A 551 -45.91 -50.74 -40.76
CA ARG A 551 -46.71 -49.52 -40.48
C ARG A 551 -45.88 -48.34 -39.90
N THR A 552 -45.06 -47.71 -40.73
CA THR A 552 -44.27 -46.53 -40.34
C THR A 552 -44.51 -45.36 -41.31
N ALA A 553 -45.57 -44.58 -41.07
CA ALA A 553 -45.70 -43.22 -41.63
C ALA A 553 -46.75 -42.30 -40.94
N GLN A 554 -47.24 -42.60 -39.72
CA GLN A 554 -48.28 -41.74 -39.10
C GLN A 554 -48.17 -41.53 -37.58
N LEU A 555 -47.08 -41.96 -36.94
CA LEU A 555 -46.93 -41.94 -35.48
C LEU A 555 -46.05 -40.79 -34.93
N SER A 556 -45.26 -40.09 -35.75
CA SER A 556 -44.36 -39.04 -35.27
C SER A 556 -45.09 -37.77 -34.79
N GLY A 557 -46.21 -37.40 -35.44
CA GLY A 557 -46.98 -36.21 -35.08
C GLY A 557 -47.84 -36.37 -33.82
N LYS A 558 -48.47 -37.53 -33.61
CA LYS A 558 -49.39 -37.73 -32.47
C LYS A 558 -48.67 -37.83 -31.13
N ALA A 559 -47.51 -38.50 -31.07
CA ALA A 559 -46.71 -38.58 -29.85
C ALA A 559 -46.16 -37.22 -29.42
N ALA A 560 -45.62 -36.44 -30.36
CA ALA A 560 -45.13 -35.08 -30.10
C ALA A 560 -46.26 -34.11 -29.69
N VAL A 561 -47.43 -34.21 -30.32
CA VAL A 561 -48.61 -33.40 -29.94
C VAL A 561 -49.14 -33.79 -28.56
N GLN A 562 -49.07 -35.08 -28.20
CA GLN A 562 -49.50 -35.58 -26.90
C GLN A 562 -48.53 -35.20 -25.77
N GLU A 563 -47.23 -35.15 -26.06
CA GLU A 563 -46.18 -34.64 -25.16
C GLU A 563 -46.28 -33.12 -24.98
N ILE A 564 -46.55 -32.35 -26.05
CA ILE A 564 -46.79 -30.90 -25.94
C ILE A 564 -48.08 -30.63 -25.13
N ARG A 565 -49.12 -31.46 -25.29
CA ARG A 565 -50.37 -31.33 -24.54
C ARG A 565 -50.18 -31.71 -23.07
N SER A 566 -49.38 -32.74 -22.75
CA SER A 566 -49.05 -33.08 -21.37
C SER A 566 -48.20 -32.00 -20.70
N LEU A 567 -47.19 -31.45 -21.40
CA LEU A 567 -46.37 -30.34 -20.92
C LEU A 567 -47.18 -29.04 -20.73
N ARG A 568 -48.17 -28.78 -21.60
CA ARG A 568 -49.08 -27.63 -21.45
C ARG A 568 -50.01 -27.82 -20.24
N ASN A 569 -50.53 -29.03 -20.03
CA ASN A 569 -51.35 -29.35 -18.86
C ASN A 569 -50.54 -29.28 -17.55
N GLU A 570 -49.29 -29.74 -17.56
CA GLU A 570 -48.37 -29.68 -16.42
C GLU A 570 -47.96 -28.23 -16.12
N ASN A 571 -47.67 -27.41 -17.12
CA ASN A 571 -47.46 -25.96 -16.94
C ASN A 571 -48.70 -25.25 -16.39
N THR A 572 -49.90 -25.62 -16.85
CA THR A 572 -51.16 -25.04 -16.34
C THR A 572 -51.40 -25.43 -14.89
N ARG A 573 -51.06 -26.67 -14.51
CA ARG A 573 -51.12 -27.13 -13.12
C ARG A 573 -50.09 -26.41 -12.25
N LEU A 574 -48.85 -26.27 -12.70
CA LEU A 574 -47.79 -25.57 -11.98
C LEU A 574 -48.13 -24.08 -11.80
N LEU A 575 -48.73 -23.43 -12.81
CA LEU A 575 -49.21 -22.05 -12.68
C LEU A 575 -50.30 -21.91 -11.62
N LYS A 576 -51.27 -22.84 -11.57
CA LYS A 576 -52.29 -22.87 -10.52
C LYS A 576 -51.69 -23.12 -9.13
N GLU A 577 -50.68 -23.98 -9.02
CA GLU A 577 -49.96 -24.22 -7.76
C GLU A 577 -49.15 -22.99 -7.32
N VAL A 578 -48.50 -22.29 -8.25
CA VAL A 578 -47.78 -21.02 -7.99
C VAL A 578 -48.73 -19.92 -7.52
N GLU A 579 -49.91 -19.82 -8.15
CA GLU A 579 -50.93 -18.82 -7.79
C GLU A 579 -51.58 -19.13 -6.44
N ALA A 580 -51.86 -20.40 -6.15
CA ALA A 580 -52.32 -20.85 -4.83
C ALA A 580 -51.27 -20.57 -3.73
N MET A 581 -49.99 -20.86 -3.99
CA MET A 581 -48.89 -20.58 -3.07
C MET A 581 -48.72 -19.08 -2.82
N ARG A 582 -48.84 -18.23 -3.85
CA ARG A 582 -48.83 -16.77 -3.72
C ARG A 582 -49.94 -16.27 -2.80
N THR A 583 -51.14 -16.82 -2.96
CA THR A 583 -52.33 -16.40 -2.20
C THR A 583 -52.21 -16.77 -0.72
N GLN A 584 -51.65 -17.94 -0.40
CA GLN A 584 -51.38 -18.36 0.99
C GLN A 584 -50.24 -17.55 1.65
N LEU A 585 -49.19 -17.19 0.91
CA LEU A 585 -48.10 -16.37 1.44
C LEU A 585 -48.54 -14.92 1.70
N LEU A 586 -49.42 -14.36 0.87
CA LEU A 586 -50.03 -13.04 1.12
C LEU A 586 -50.87 -13.05 2.40
N ARG A 587 -51.60 -14.14 2.69
CA ARG A 587 -52.32 -14.31 3.96
C ARG A 587 -51.39 -14.41 5.18
N MET A 588 -50.24 -15.05 5.04
CA MET A 588 -49.24 -15.12 6.13
C MET A 588 -48.51 -13.79 6.37
N HIS A 589 -48.44 -12.90 5.38
CA HIS A 589 -47.79 -11.59 5.51
C HIS A 589 -48.74 -10.49 6.00
N ASN A 590 -50.06 -10.71 5.94
CA ASN A 590 -51.05 -9.72 6.36
C ASN A 590 -52.30 -10.41 6.97
N PRO A 591 -52.28 -10.77 8.27
CA PRO A 591 -53.32 -11.60 8.88
C PRO A 591 -54.70 -10.91 9.05
N HIS A 592 -54.82 -9.60 8.77
CA HIS A 592 -56.05 -8.83 9.03
C HIS A 592 -56.94 -8.53 7.80
N ASN A 593 -56.59 -8.96 6.58
CA ASN A 593 -57.40 -8.64 5.40
C ASN A 593 -58.38 -9.76 4.98
N GLY A 594 -58.82 -10.58 5.94
CA GLY A 594 -59.63 -11.78 5.71
C GLY A 594 -61.14 -11.65 5.98
N ASN A 595 -61.65 -10.47 6.35
CA ASN A 595 -63.09 -10.25 6.60
C ASN A 595 -63.66 -9.20 5.66
N ALA A 596 -63.80 -9.53 4.38
CA ALA A 596 -64.69 -8.85 3.44
C ALA A 596 -64.84 -9.68 2.16
N VAL A 597 -65.61 -10.77 2.23
CA VAL A 597 -66.58 -11.21 1.21
C VAL A 597 -67.67 -11.96 1.94
#